data_AF-A0A1Q5GE10-F1
#
_entry.id   AF-A0A1Q5GE10-F1
#
_cell.length_a   1.000
_cell.length_b   1.000
_cell.length_c   1.000
_cell.angle_alpha   90.00
_cell.angle_beta   90.00
_cell.angle_gamma   90.00
#
_symmetry.space_group_name_H-M   'P 1'
#
loop_
_entity.id
_entity.type
_entity.pdbx_description
1 polymer ?
#
loop_
_entity_poly.entity_id
_entity_poly.type
_entity_poly.pdbx_seq_one_letter_code
_entity_poly.pdbx_strand_id
1 'polypeptide(L)'
;MELASYSDYAVRLVNTEEPARSKDTLTSVEAVRELFGGSQQAARRATEADVTRFRSVRARLRAVFEAADDGDETLAVDLLNSLLLEFPVSPQISGHDFRDEDGRPDWHMHLADHPSNATAGYAAIAAMGLAFHLTGHGVDRLGLCEAAPCRNAYLDTSTNRSRRYCSDRCATRANVAAYRARKREEAERTGRSAEAAQPSTAVTDR
;
A
#
# COMPACT_ATOMS: atom_id res chain seq x y z
N MET A 1 -20.33 -8.25 -1.33
CA MET A 1 -19.05 -7.50 -1.13
C MET A 1 -17.92 -8.52 -1.14
N GLU A 2 -17.03 -8.47 -2.14
CA GLU A 2 -15.97 -9.48 -2.30
C GLU A 2 -14.93 -9.32 -1.17
N LEU A 3 -14.46 -10.42 -0.56
CA LEU A 3 -13.40 -10.39 0.47
C LEU A 3 -12.12 -9.70 -0.04
N ALA A 4 -11.90 -9.70 -1.36
CA ALA A 4 -10.84 -8.95 -2.02
C ALA A 4 -10.94 -7.43 -1.80
N SER A 5 -12.14 -6.87 -1.57
CA SER A 5 -12.32 -5.45 -1.24
C SER A 5 -11.79 -5.08 0.15
N TYR A 6 -11.59 -6.06 1.04
CA TYR A 6 -11.05 -5.81 2.38
C TYR A 6 -9.54 -5.58 2.38
N SER A 7 -8.80 -6.06 1.38
CA SER A 7 -7.35 -5.89 1.32
C SER A 7 -6.93 -4.42 1.22
N ASP A 8 -7.79 -3.57 0.65
CA ASP A 8 -7.57 -2.13 0.55
C ASP A 8 -7.54 -1.41 1.91
N TYR A 9 -8.14 -1.98 2.97
CA TYR A 9 -8.09 -1.40 4.31
C TYR A 9 -6.65 -1.33 4.86
N ALA A 10 -5.85 -2.38 4.63
CA ALA A 10 -4.45 -2.38 5.04
C ALA A 10 -3.67 -1.29 4.32
N VAL A 11 -3.84 -1.19 3.00
CA VAL A 11 -3.18 -0.17 2.17
C VAL A 11 -3.58 1.25 2.58
N ARG A 12 -4.87 1.50 2.79
CA ARG A 12 -5.40 2.80 3.26
C ARG A 12 -4.74 3.23 4.56
N LEU A 13 -4.70 2.34 5.56
CA LEU A 13 -4.10 2.65 6.86
C LEU A 13 -2.59 2.90 6.76
N VAL A 14 -1.85 2.02 6.09
CA VAL A 14 -0.39 2.15 5.88
C VAL A 14 -0.02 3.47 5.18
N ASN A 15 -0.85 3.90 4.24
CA ASN A 15 -0.62 5.10 3.43
C ASN A 15 -1.08 6.41 4.10
N THR A 16 -1.58 6.36 5.33
CA THR A 16 -1.76 7.58 6.14
C THR A 16 -0.42 8.19 6.60
N GLU A 17 0.69 7.48 6.42
CA GLU A 17 2.02 7.94 6.76
C GLU A 17 2.97 7.82 5.57
N GLU A 18 3.73 8.90 5.34
CA GLU A 18 4.79 8.99 4.35
C GLU A 18 6.11 9.37 5.08
N PRO A 19 6.84 8.40 5.68
CA PRO A 19 7.98 8.69 6.56
C PRO A 19 9.09 9.50 5.87
N ALA A 20 9.41 9.16 4.62
CA ALA A 20 10.43 9.86 3.82
C ALA A 20 10.05 11.31 3.46
N ARG A 21 8.80 11.73 3.73
CA ARG A 21 8.32 13.10 3.58
C ARG A 21 7.96 13.76 4.92
N SER A 22 8.22 13.09 6.04
CA SER A 22 7.83 13.54 7.39
C SER A 22 6.35 13.92 7.50
N LYS A 23 5.47 13.13 6.87
CA LYS A 23 4.03 13.41 6.81
C LYS A 23 3.22 12.28 7.42
N ASP A 24 2.31 12.63 8.34
CA ASP A 24 1.34 11.73 8.95
C ASP A 24 -0.03 12.41 8.95
N THR A 25 -1.03 11.79 8.31
CA THR A 25 -2.39 12.32 8.20
C THR A 25 -3.34 11.72 9.24
N LEU A 26 -2.94 10.69 9.97
CA LEU A 26 -3.77 10.03 10.98
C LEU A 26 -3.59 10.73 12.33
N THR A 27 -4.00 11.99 12.42
CA THR A 27 -3.74 12.87 13.57
C THR A 27 -4.96 13.18 14.42
N SER A 28 -6.17 12.78 13.99
CA SER A 28 -7.42 13.01 14.72
C SER A 28 -8.39 11.85 14.56
N VAL A 29 -9.44 11.82 15.38
CA VAL A 29 -10.52 10.84 15.26
C VAL A 29 -11.29 10.98 13.94
N GLU A 30 -11.40 12.19 13.37
CA GLU A 30 -12.00 12.40 12.05
C GLU A 30 -11.20 11.67 10.97
N ALA A 31 -9.86 11.75 11.01
CA ALA A 31 -9.00 11.01 10.10
C ALA A 31 -9.18 9.48 10.26
N VAL A 32 -9.40 8.99 11.49
CA VAL A 32 -9.74 7.58 11.73
C VAL A 32 -11.09 7.23 11.11
N ARG A 33 -12.10 8.08 11.25
CA ARG A 33 -13.45 7.86 10.69
C ARG A 33 -13.44 7.80 9.17
N GLU A 34 -12.64 8.64 8.52
CA GLU A 34 -12.49 8.66 7.06
C GLU A 34 -11.97 7.32 6.52
N LEU A 35 -11.14 6.59 7.28
CA LEU A 35 -10.59 5.30 6.85
C LEU A 35 -11.65 4.22 6.62
N PHE A 36 -12.81 4.31 7.29
CA PHE A 36 -13.91 3.37 7.14
C PHE A 36 -14.72 3.58 5.84
N GLY A 37 -14.45 4.66 5.08
CA GLY A 37 -15.12 4.95 3.82
C GLY A 37 -16.65 4.98 3.95
N GLY A 38 -17.34 4.13 3.20
CA GLY A 38 -18.81 4.07 3.20
C GLY A 38 -19.44 3.49 4.48
N SER A 39 -18.66 2.87 5.38
CA SER A 39 -19.20 2.24 6.59
C SER A 39 -19.39 3.24 7.73
N GLN A 40 -20.46 4.04 7.63
CA GLN A 40 -20.76 5.08 8.63
C GLN A 40 -21.00 4.51 10.03
N GLN A 41 -21.56 3.30 10.15
CA GLN A 41 -21.84 2.68 11.44
C GLN A 41 -20.54 2.31 12.18
N ALA A 42 -19.58 1.70 11.48
CA ALA A 42 -18.28 1.38 12.06
C ALA A 42 -17.49 2.66 12.42
N ALA A 43 -17.53 3.68 11.56
CA ALA A 43 -16.87 4.96 11.82
C ALA A 43 -17.37 5.64 13.10
N ARG A 44 -18.67 5.59 13.39
CA ARG A 44 -19.27 6.21 14.60
C ARG A 44 -18.72 5.65 15.92
N ARG A 45 -18.16 4.44 15.90
CA ARG A 45 -17.56 3.80 17.08
C ARG A 45 -16.15 4.32 17.39
N ALA A 46 -15.54 5.09 16.49
CA ALA A 46 -14.19 5.62 16.67
C ALA A 46 -14.16 6.78 17.68
N THR A 47 -13.14 6.74 18.53
CA THR A 47 -12.85 7.66 19.62
C THR A 47 -11.44 8.23 19.50
N GLU A 48 -11.10 9.27 20.26
CA GLU A 48 -9.74 9.84 20.29
C GLU A 48 -8.67 8.80 20.66
N ALA A 49 -9.01 7.85 21.53
CA ALA A 49 -8.11 6.77 21.91
C ALA A 49 -7.78 5.83 20.72
N ASP A 50 -8.61 5.79 19.68
CA ASP A 50 -8.34 4.98 18.49
C ASP A 50 -7.23 5.58 17.62
N VAL A 51 -6.94 6.89 17.69
CA VAL A 51 -5.85 7.49 16.89
C VAL A 51 -4.52 6.79 17.17
N THR A 52 -4.17 6.65 18.45
CA THR A 52 -2.93 5.96 18.88
C THR A 52 -2.97 4.47 18.54
N ARG A 53 -4.12 3.80 18.71
CA ARG A 53 -4.23 2.36 18.43
C ARG A 53 -4.12 2.07 16.92
N PHE A 54 -4.75 2.87 16.07
CA PHE A 54 -4.62 2.77 14.61
C PHE A 54 -3.18 3.02 14.17
N ARG A 55 -2.46 3.99 14.76
CA ARG A 55 -1.03 4.21 14.48
C ARG A 55 -0.17 3.00 14.84
N SER A 56 -0.49 2.30 15.94
CA SER A 56 0.18 1.05 16.31
C SER A 56 -0.08 -0.06 15.29
N VAL A 57 -1.34 -0.27 14.89
CA VAL A 57 -1.71 -1.25 13.84
C VAL A 57 -1.07 -0.88 12.50
N ARG A 58 -1.03 0.41 12.15
CA ARG A 58 -0.38 0.93 10.94
C ARG A 58 1.09 0.54 10.88
N ALA A 59 1.84 0.74 11.97
CA ALA A 59 3.25 0.39 12.02
C ALA A 59 3.48 -1.11 11.79
N ARG A 60 2.64 -1.96 12.38
CA ARG A 60 2.71 -3.42 12.21
C ARG A 60 2.36 -3.87 10.80
N LEU A 61 1.32 -3.30 10.21
CA LEU A 61 0.98 -3.56 8.80
C LEU A 61 2.09 -3.08 7.87
N ARG A 62 2.68 -1.90 8.12
CA ARG A 62 3.82 -1.40 7.35
C ARG A 62 5.01 -2.36 7.41
N ALA A 63 5.31 -2.93 8.58
CA ALA A 63 6.35 -3.94 8.72
C ALA A 63 6.10 -5.20 7.86
N VAL A 64 4.83 -5.61 7.67
CA VAL A 64 4.49 -6.70 6.73
C VAL A 64 4.89 -6.34 5.30
N PHE A 65 4.57 -5.11 4.84
CA PHE A 65 4.95 -4.65 3.51
C PHE A 65 6.46 -4.47 3.36
N GLU A 66 7.15 -4.00 4.39
CA GLU A 66 8.62 -3.86 4.38
C GLU A 66 9.31 -5.23 4.28
N ALA A 67 8.88 -6.22 5.08
CA ALA A 67 9.40 -7.58 4.99
C ALA A 67 9.17 -8.20 3.60
N ALA A 68 7.98 -7.99 3.02
CA ALA A 68 7.68 -8.45 1.66
C ALA A 68 8.56 -7.76 0.59
N ASP A 69 8.73 -6.44 0.69
CA ASP A 69 9.55 -5.63 -0.23
C ASP A 69 11.04 -6.01 -0.16
N ASP A 70 11.52 -6.40 1.03
CA ASP A 70 12.89 -6.90 1.26
C ASP A 70 13.07 -8.38 0.85
N GLY A 71 12.00 -9.08 0.48
CA GLY A 71 12.01 -10.49 0.07
C GLY A 71 12.02 -11.51 1.21
N ASP A 72 11.77 -11.08 2.45
CA ASP A 72 11.63 -11.98 3.61
C ASP A 72 10.17 -12.45 3.76
N GLU A 73 9.81 -13.43 2.93
CA GLU A 73 8.45 -13.96 2.88
C GLU A 73 7.98 -14.56 4.20
N THR A 74 8.90 -15.20 4.95
CA THR A 74 8.56 -15.85 6.23
C THR A 74 8.24 -14.80 7.28
N LEU A 75 9.07 -13.76 7.40
CA LEU A 75 8.82 -12.66 8.32
C LEU A 75 7.51 -11.93 8.00
N ALA A 76 7.22 -11.67 6.72
CA ALA A 76 5.97 -11.03 6.31
C ALA A 76 4.74 -11.85 6.75
N VAL A 77 4.78 -13.16 6.57
CA VAL A 77 3.71 -14.08 7.00
C VAL A 77 3.59 -14.14 8.52
N ASP A 78 4.69 -14.20 9.26
CA ASP A 78 4.68 -14.24 10.73
C ASP A 78 4.13 -12.95 11.35
N LEU A 79 4.49 -11.79 10.78
CA LEU A 79 3.95 -10.50 11.19
C LEU A 79 2.44 -10.41 10.91
N LEU A 80 1.99 -10.91 9.76
CA LEU A 80 0.56 -10.94 9.43
C LEU A 80 -0.21 -11.91 10.31
N ASN A 81 0.33 -13.11 10.57
CA ASN A 81 -0.26 -14.08 11.48
C ASN A 81 -0.41 -13.52 12.89
N SER A 82 0.57 -12.75 13.36
CA SER A 82 0.49 -12.06 14.65
C SER A 82 -0.70 -11.09 14.71
N LEU A 83 -0.99 -10.37 13.62
CA LEU A 83 -2.17 -9.51 13.53
C LEU A 83 -3.48 -10.32 13.48
N LEU A 84 -3.51 -11.43 12.73
CA LEU A 84 -4.69 -12.30 12.62
C LEU A 84 -5.06 -12.95 13.96
N LEU A 85 -4.06 -13.35 14.75
CA LEU A 85 -4.26 -13.94 16.08
C LEU A 85 -4.75 -12.92 17.11
N GLU A 86 -4.26 -11.68 17.03
CA GLU A 86 -4.66 -10.60 17.94
C GLU A 86 -6.03 -10.01 17.62
N PHE A 87 -6.38 -9.95 16.33
CA PHE A 87 -7.63 -9.39 15.84
C PHE A 87 -8.47 -10.46 15.10
N PRO A 88 -9.01 -11.45 15.84
CA PRO A 88 -9.77 -12.53 15.22
C PRO A 88 -11.08 -12.00 14.59
N VAL A 89 -11.44 -12.58 13.46
CA VAL A 89 -12.72 -12.31 12.79
C VAL A 89 -13.74 -13.42 13.13
N SER A 90 -15.03 -13.06 13.07
CA SER A 90 -16.13 -14.03 13.12
C SER A 90 -16.83 -14.05 11.76
N PRO A 91 -16.60 -15.06 10.90
CA PRO A 91 -17.26 -15.16 9.61
C PRO A 91 -18.79 -15.30 9.77
N GLN A 92 -19.55 -14.59 8.95
CA GLN A 92 -21.01 -14.63 8.93
C GLN A 92 -21.53 -14.64 7.49
N ILE A 93 -22.53 -15.47 7.21
CA ILE A 93 -23.19 -15.47 5.90
C ILE A 93 -24.26 -14.37 5.88
N SER A 94 -24.22 -13.50 4.87
CA SER A 94 -25.26 -12.51 4.56
C SER A 94 -25.65 -12.61 3.09
N GLY A 95 -26.67 -11.88 2.64
CA GLY A 95 -27.11 -11.94 1.23
C GLY A 95 -28.62 -11.91 1.00
N HIS A 96 -29.42 -11.78 2.06
CA HIS A 96 -30.88 -11.76 1.92
C HIS A 96 -31.42 -10.47 1.29
N ASP A 97 -30.63 -9.39 1.24
CA ASP A 97 -31.03 -8.06 0.76
C ASP A 97 -30.80 -7.83 -0.74
N PHE A 98 -29.97 -8.67 -1.38
CA PHE A 98 -29.59 -8.51 -2.79
C PHE A 98 -29.83 -9.81 -3.55
N ARG A 99 -30.13 -9.69 -4.84
CA ARG A 99 -30.35 -10.84 -5.73
C ARG A 99 -29.28 -10.90 -6.82
N ASP A 100 -28.88 -12.11 -7.18
CA ASP A 100 -28.02 -12.37 -8.33
C ASP A 100 -28.79 -12.22 -9.66
N GLU A 101 -28.08 -12.43 -10.78
CA GLU A 101 -28.64 -12.31 -12.13
C GLU A 101 -29.81 -13.30 -12.39
N ASP A 102 -29.84 -14.41 -11.66
CA ASP A 102 -30.89 -15.44 -11.72
C ASP A 102 -32.04 -15.20 -10.71
N GLY A 103 -32.00 -14.08 -9.98
CA GLY A 103 -33.01 -13.70 -9.01
C GLY A 103 -32.94 -14.45 -7.67
N ARG A 104 -31.86 -15.18 -7.37
CA ARG A 104 -31.64 -15.85 -6.08
C ARG A 104 -30.96 -14.91 -5.08
N PRO A 105 -31.11 -15.12 -3.76
CA PRO A 105 -30.35 -14.34 -2.78
C PRO A 105 -28.85 -14.46 -3.03
N ASP A 106 -28.16 -13.32 -3.07
CA ASP A 106 -26.72 -13.25 -3.29
C ASP A 106 -25.98 -13.56 -1.98
N TRP A 107 -25.89 -14.85 -1.63
CA TRP A 107 -25.20 -15.31 -0.42
C TRP A 107 -23.69 -15.06 -0.51
N HIS A 108 -23.15 -14.32 0.45
CA HIS A 108 -21.72 -14.08 0.54
C HIS A 108 -21.25 -14.00 1.98
N MET A 109 -19.95 -14.24 2.17
CA MET A 109 -19.30 -14.16 3.48
C MET A 109 -19.04 -12.71 3.87
N HIS A 110 -19.42 -12.34 5.08
CA HIS A 110 -19.05 -11.11 5.78
C HIS A 110 -18.18 -11.42 7.00
N LEU A 111 -17.45 -10.41 7.45
CA LEU A 111 -16.83 -10.43 8.76
C LEU A 111 -17.80 -9.75 9.72
N ALA A 112 -18.31 -10.48 10.72
CA ALA A 112 -19.32 -9.98 11.65
C ALA A 112 -18.80 -8.78 12.44
N ASP A 113 -19.65 -7.76 12.61
CA ASP A 113 -19.32 -6.52 13.33
C ASP A 113 -19.52 -6.66 14.85
N HIS A 114 -18.71 -7.50 15.50
CA HIS A 114 -18.65 -7.63 16.96
C HIS A 114 -17.29 -7.25 17.58
N PRO A 115 -16.54 -6.27 17.04
CA PRO A 115 -15.27 -5.91 17.65
C PRO A 115 -15.48 -5.16 18.97
N SER A 116 -14.53 -5.29 19.90
CA SER A 116 -14.54 -4.58 21.18
C SER A 116 -14.42 -3.06 21.01
N ASN A 117 -13.81 -2.58 19.92
CA ASN A 117 -13.65 -1.17 19.58
C ASN A 117 -13.43 -1.01 18.06
N ALA A 118 -13.46 0.23 17.58
CA ALA A 118 -13.29 0.56 16.16
C ALA A 118 -11.94 0.06 15.61
N THR A 119 -10.87 0.17 16.38
CA THR A 119 -9.54 -0.32 15.96
C THR A 119 -9.52 -1.82 15.74
N ALA A 120 -10.05 -2.61 16.69
CA ALA A 120 -10.07 -4.06 16.59
C ALA A 120 -10.84 -4.52 15.34
N GLY A 121 -11.98 -3.89 15.04
CA GLY A 121 -12.75 -4.20 13.84
C GLY A 121 -12.01 -3.87 12.55
N TYR A 122 -11.41 -2.68 12.47
CA TYR A 122 -10.63 -2.27 11.31
C TYR A 122 -9.41 -3.17 11.09
N ALA A 123 -8.67 -3.47 12.16
CA ALA A 123 -7.48 -4.32 12.11
C ALA A 123 -7.82 -5.74 11.68
N ALA A 124 -8.91 -6.32 12.18
CA ALA A 124 -9.38 -7.64 11.79
C ALA A 124 -9.73 -7.71 10.30
N ILE A 125 -10.46 -6.71 9.78
CA ILE A 125 -10.80 -6.61 8.35
C ILE A 125 -9.54 -6.43 7.50
N ALA A 126 -8.64 -5.52 7.89
CA ALA A 126 -7.40 -5.24 7.16
C ALA A 126 -6.49 -6.47 7.11
N ALA A 127 -6.27 -7.14 8.25
CA ALA A 127 -5.43 -8.33 8.34
C ALA A 127 -6.02 -9.49 7.54
N MET A 128 -7.33 -9.75 7.66
CA MET A 128 -8.00 -10.81 6.91
C MET A 128 -7.99 -10.54 5.40
N GLY A 129 -8.27 -9.30 4.98
CA GLY A 129 -8.19 -8.90 3.57
C GLY A 129 -6.77 -9.06 3.00
N LEU A 130 -5.75 -8.66 3.76
CA LEU A 130 -4.36 -8.84 3.36
C LEU A 130 -3.98 -10.33 3.28
N ALA A 131 -4.47 -11.16 4.20
CA ALA A 131 -4.24 -12.61 4.19
C ALA A 131 -4.86 -13.28 2.96
N PHE A 132 -6.08 -12.90 2.57
CA PHE A 132 -6.68 -13.39 1.33
C PHE A 132 -5.89 -12.96 0.10
N HIS A 133 -5.40 -11.73 0.05
CA HIS A 133 -4.57 -11.27 -1.06
C HIS A 133 -3.24 -12.05 -1.12
N LEU A 134 -2.55 -12.17 0.01
CA LEU A 134 -1.26 -12.87 0.12
C LEU A 134 -1.41 -14.35 -0.28
N THR A 135 -2.41 -15.05 0.24
CA THR A 135 -2.63 -16.48 -0.06
C THR A 135 -3.13 -16.72 -1.48
N GLY A 136 -3.85 -15.76 -2.07
CA GLY A 136 -4.32 -15.85 -3.46
C GLY A 136 -3.27 -15.46 -4.51
N HIS A 137 -2.34 -14.56 -4.19
CA HIS A 137 -1.44 -13.97 -5.18
C HIS A 137 0.06 -14.12 -4.90
N GLY A 138 0.47 -14.43 -3.67
CA GLY A 138 1.86 -14.51 -3.22
C GLY A 138 2.30 -13.31 -2.38
N VAL A 139 3.35 -13.49 -1.57
CA VAL A 139 3.93 -12.43 -0.73
C VAL A 139 4.56 -11.34 -1.59
N ASP A 140 5.14 -11.71 -2.73
CA ASP A 140 5.77 -10.82 -3.72
C ASP A 140 4.80 -9.82 -4.37
N ARG A 141 3.51 -9.86 -4.01
CA ARG A 141 2.48 -8.93 -4.48
C ARG A 141 2.16 -7.82 -3.49
N LEU A 142 2.75 -7.85 -2.31
CA LEU A 142 2.71 -6.79 -1.33
C LEU A 142 3.95 -5.92 -1.55
N GLY A 143 3.77 -4.72 -2.10
CA GLY A 143 4.91 -3.89 -2.50
C GLY A 143 4.89 -2.49 -1.90
N LEU A 144 6.06 -1.87 -1.85
CA LEU A 144 6.22 -0.45 -1.55
C LEU A 144 6.60 0.32 -2.81
N CYS A 145 6.02 1.51 -2.99
CA CYS A 145 6.19 2.29 -4.21
C CYS A 145 7.68 2.58 -4.51
N GLU A 146 8.13 2.30 -5.74
CA GLU A 146 9.52 2.56 -6.15
C GLU A 146 9.79 4.03 -6.53
N ALA A 147 8.76 4.87 -6.61
CA ALA A 147 8.89 6.26 -7.05
C ALA A 147 9.38 7.18 -5.92
N ALA A 148 10.69 7.19 -5.67
CA ALA A 148 11.33 8.00 -4.63
C ALA A 148 10.84 9.48 -4.60
N PRO A 149 10.63 10.07 -3.40
CA PRO A 149 10.76 9.47 -2.06
C PRO A 149 9.48 8.74 -1.58
N CYS A 150 8.53 8.42 -2.47
CA CYS A 150 7.31 7.70 -2.06
C CYS A 150 7.66 6.28 -1.62
N ARG A 151 7.07 5.81 -0.51
CA ARG A 151 7.07 4.41 -0.05
C ARG A 151 5.68 4.01 0.45
N ASN A 152 4.66 4.40 -0.32
CA ASN A 152 3.29 3.97 -0.08
C ASN A 152 3.14 2.49 -0.47
N ALA A 153 2.41 1.75 0.35
CA ALA A 153 2.02 0.38 0.08
C ALA A 153 1.09 0.29 -1.12
N TYR A 154 1.16 -0.83 -1.82
CA TYR A 154 0.21 -1.24 -2.84
C TYR A 154 0.09 -2.77 -2.86
N LEU A 155 -1.01 -3.22 -3.45
CA LEU A 155 -1.25 -4.63 -3.75
C LEU A 155 -1.21 -4.82 -5.27
N ASP A 156 -0.43 -5.79 -5.72
CA ASP A 156 -0.28 -6.09 -7.13
C ASP A 156 -1.22 -7.18 -7.59
N THR A 157 -2.30 -6.75 -8.25
CA THR A 157 -3.28 -7.63 -8.90
C THR A 157 -3.01 -7.81 -10.40
N SER A 158 -1.88 -7.33 -10.91
CA SER A 158 -1.53 -7.47 -12.33
C SER A 158 -1.24 -8.93 -12.70
N THR A 159 -1.62 -9.32 -13.91
CA THR A 159 -1.40 -10.69 -14.41
C THR A 159 0.09 -11.07 -14.44
N ASN A 160 0.97 -10.12 -14.72
CA ASN A 160 2.40 -10.35 -15.03
C ASN A 160 3.38 -9.78 -13.98
N ARG A 161 2.94 -9.52 -12.75
CA ARG A 161 3.81 -9.02 -11.66
C ARG A 161 4.52 -7.71 -11.99
N SER A 162 3.84 -6.81 -12.69
CA SER A 162 4.47 -5.62 -13.27
C SER A 162 4.21 -4.33 -12.50
N ARG A 163 3.33 -4.34 -11.50
CA ARG A 163 3.06 -3.14 -10.72
C ARG A 163 4.26 -2.84 -9.82
N ARG A 164 4.83 -1.65 -10.00
CA ARG A 164 5.97 -1.12 -9.23
C ARG A 164 5.66 0.15 -8.46
N TYR A 165 4.50 0.74 -8.74
CA TYR A 165 4.12 2.06 -8.24
C TYR A 165 2.73 2.01 -7.60
N CYS A 166 2.56 2.77 -6.53
CA CYS A 166 1.27 2.83 -5.83
C CYS A 166 0.17 3.48 -6.67
N SER A 167 0.51 4.30 -7.67
CA SER A 167 -0.46 4.99 -8.55
C SER A 167 0.15 5.42 -9.87
N ASP A 168 -0.70 5.71 -10.86
CA ASP A 168 -0.31 6.26 -12.17
C ASP A 168 0.47 7.56 -12.05
N ARG A 169 0.15 8.39 -11.05
CA ARG A 169 0.87 9.63 -10.76
C ARG A 169 2.32 9.34 -10.37
N CYS A 170 2.55 8.34 -9.52
CA CYS A 170 3.89 7.92 -9.14
C CYS A 170 4.65 7.29 -10.31
N ALA A 171 3.98 6.46 -11.12
CA ALA A 171 4.55 5.88 -12.34
C ALA A 171 4.99 6.96 -13.34
N THR A 172 4.12 7.92 -13.62
CA THR A 172 4.41 9.06 -14.51
C THR A 172 5.59 9.87 -13.98
N ARG A 173 5.62 10.18 -12.67
CA ARG A 173 6.73 10.92 -12.05
C ARG A 173 8.06 10.19 -12.22
N ALA A 174 8.09 8.88 -11.95
CA ALA A 174 9.30 8.06 -12.10
C ALA A 174 9.78 8.01 -13.56
N ASN A 175 8.86 7.81 -14.52
CA ASN A 175 9.18 7.76 -15.95
C ASN A 175 9.76 9.09 -16.45
N VAL A 176 9.19 10.22 -16.05
CA VAL A 176 9.70 11.55 -16.40
C VAL A 176 11.08 11.80 -15.79
N ALA A 177 11.30 11.42 -14.53
CA ALA A 177 12.60 11.56 -13.88
C ALA A 177 13.68 10.73 -14.61
N ALA A 178 13.37 9.47 -14.95
CA ALA A 178 14.27 8.58 -15.68
C ALA A 178 14.56 9.12 -17.10
N TYR A 179 13.55 9.62 -17.81
CA TYR A 179 13.75 10.26 -19.12
C TYR A 179 14.69 11.47 -19.04
N ARG A 180 14.50 12.34 -18.04
CA ARG A 180 15.37 13.50 -17.83
C ARG A 180 16.80 13.11 -17.46
N ALA A 181 17.00 12.05 -16.69
CA ALA A 181 18.33 11.53 -16.37
C ALA A 181 19.07 11.08 -17.63
N ARG A 182 18.43 10.25 -18.46
CA ARG A 182 19.00 9.82 -19.75
C ARG A 182 19.35 11.00 -20.67
N LYS A 183 18.49 12.03 -20.73
CA LYS A 183 18.77 13.23 -21.54
C LYS A 183 19.97 14.03 -21.05
N ARG A 184 20.21 14.10 -19.73
CA ARG A 184 21.42 14.73 -19.17
C ARG A 184 22.66 13.91 -19.48
N GLU A 185 22.61 12.60 -19.30
CA GLU A 185 23.71 11.69 -19.63
C GLU A 185 24.09 11.75 -21.12
N GLU A 186 23.08 11.80 -22.01
CA GLU A 186 23.29 12.00 -23.45
C GLU A 186 24.00 13.33 -23.73
N ALA A 187 23.54 14.43 -23.13
CA ALA A 187 24.14 15.75 -23.30
C ALA A 187 25.59 15.81 -22.78
N GLU A 188 25.85 15.23 -21.60
CA GLU A 188 27.20 15.14 -21.02
C GLU A 188 28.14 14.31 -21.89
N ARG A 189 27.66 13.18 -22.43
CA ARG A 189 28.44 12.34 -23.36
C ARG A 189 28.77 13.09 -24.65
N THR A 190 27.82 13.84 -25.20
CA THR A 190 28.07 14.68 -26.39
C THR A 190 29.05 15.81 -26.09
N GLY A 191 28.97 16.44 -24.91
CA GLY A 191 29.91 17.47 -24.48
C GLY A 191 31.34 16.96 -24.33
N ARG A 192 31.54 15.83 -23.64
CA ARG A 192 32.86 15.18 -23.48
C ARG A 192 33.46 14.75 -24.82
N SER A 193 32.62 14.27 -25.74
CA SER A 193 33.06 13.89 -27.09
C SER A 193 33.51 15.10 -27.92
N ALA A 194 32.86 16.26 -27.74
CA ALA A 194 33.24 17.51 -28.40
C ALA A 194 34.53 18.10 -27.83
N GLU A 195 34.75 17.99 -26.51
CA GLU A 195 35.96 18.48 -25.83
C GLU A 195 37.20 17.63 -26.18
N ALA A 196 37.06 16.31 -26.26
CA ALA A 196 38.14 15.41 -26.69
C ALA A 196 38.53 15.57 -28.18
N ALA A 197 37.65 16.13 -29.00
CA ALA A 197 37.88 16.36 -30.42
C ALA A 197 38.53 17.72 -30.73
N GLN A 198 38.74 18.60 -29.74
CA GLN A 198 39.47 19.85 -29.95
C GLN A 198 40.98 19.57 -30.03
N PRO A 199 41.65 19.85 -31.17
CA PRO A 199 43.08 19.64 -31.29
C PRO A 199 43.82 20.58 -30.34
N SER A 200 44.68 20.01 -29.48
CA SER A 200 45.58 20.77 -28.60
C SER A 200 46.49 21.65 -29.46
N THR A 201 46.16 22.93 -29.60
CA THR A 201 47.08 23.91 -30.17
C THR A 201 48.20 24.13 -29.17
N ALA A 202 49.25 23.31 -29.26
CA ALA A 202 50.52 23.59 -28.60
C ALA A 202 51.06 24.89 -29.21
N VAL A 203 50.91 25.99 -28.47
CA VAL A 203 51.57 27.26 -28.75
C VAL A 203 53.06 27.04 -28.49
N THR A 204 53.82 26.70 -29.52
CA THR A 204 55.29 26.79 -29.51
C THR A 204 55.65 28.25 -29.74
N ASP A 205 56.02 28.94 -28.66
CA ASP A 205 56.57 30.29 -28.71
C ASP A 205 58.11 30.19 -28.75
N ARG A 206 58.67 30.80 -29.81
CA ARG A 206 60.06 31.25 -30.09
C ARG A 206 61.27 30.39 -29.71
#